data_AF-A0A8J2R1A5-F1
#
_entry.id   AF-A0A8J2R1A5-F1
#
_cell.length_a   1.000
_cell.length_b   1.000
_cell.length_c   1.000
_cell.angle_alpha   90.00
_cell.angle_beta   90.00
_cell.angle_gamma   90.00
#
_symmetry.space_group_name_H-M   'P 1'
#
loop_
_entity.id
_entity.type
_entity.pdbx_description
1 polymer ?
#
loop_
_entity_poly.entity_id
_entity_poly.type
_entity_poly.pdbx_seq_one_letter_code
_entity_poly.pdbx_strand_id
1 'polypeptide(L)'
;MVSIRELIFICCFVFGLSFGQVVQITTPVDVGEKGNCTCGGFPSSTIDGTVEPLLSQAPGIGVKCDDSGDGICKSLCVALATAAEARGPEILCARLKDANELQLSAFYKICDRPWTYAGISAQGALCCENGNVKVCPSVENATASPEKKLE
;
A
#
# COMPACT_ATOMS: atom_id res chain seq x y z
N MET A 1 -38.06 15.92 -24.61
CA MET A 1 -37.43 14.96 -23.68
C MET A 1 -38.22 13.67 -23.74
N VAL A 2 -37.66 12.64 -24.37
CA VAL A 2 -38.27 11.31 -24.52
C VAL A 2 -37.58 10.38 -23.53
N SER A 3 -38.39 9.67 -22.74
CA SER A 3 -37.94 8.86 -21.60
C SER A 3 -37.31 7.54 -22.06
N ILE A 4 -36.13 7.22 -21.54
CA ILE A 4 -35.32 6.02 -21.85
C ILE A 4 -36.09 4.70 -21.59
N ARG A 5 -37.16 4.72 -20.78
CA ARG A 5 -38.06 3.58 -20.54
C ARG A 5 -38.80 3.10 -21.80
N GLU A 6 -39.10 3.99 -22.74
CA GLU A 6 -39.82 3.64 -23.98
C GLU A 6 -38.91 2.95 -25.02
N LEU A 7 -37.59 3.15 -24.94
CA LEU A 7 -36.61 2.57 -25.87
C LEU A 7 -36.27 1.10 -25.57
N ILE A 8 -36.40 0.67 -24.30
CA ILE A 8 -36.10 -0.71 -23.89
C ILE A 8 -37.24 -1.67 -24.31
N PHE A 9 -38.48 -1.19 -24.35
CA PHE A 9 -39.63 -2.02 -24.69
C PHE A 9 -39.74 -2.37 -26.18
N ILE A 10 -39.13 -1.57 -27.06
CA ILE A 10 -39.28 -1.71 -28.52
C ILE A 10 -38.21 -2.63 -29.13
N CYS A 11 -37.07 -2.86 -28.47
CA CYS A 11 -36.08 -3.83 -28.97
C CYS A 11 -36.44 -5.30 -28.67
N CYS A 12 -37.37 -5.57 -27.76
CA CYS A 12 -37.68 -6.94 -27.33
C CYS A 12 -38.71 -7.68 -28.20
N PHE A 13 -39.36 -7.02 -29.16
CA PHE A 13 -40.52 -7.61 -29.86
C PHE A 13 -40.31 -8.01 -31.32
N VAL A 14 -39.11 -7.85 -31.90
CA VAL A 14 -38.91 -8.10 -33.36
C VAL A 14 -37.97 -9.26 -33.68
N PHE A 15 -37.30 -9.90 -32.72
CA PHE A 15 -36.55 -11.13 -32.99
C PHE A 15 -37.25 -12.35 -32.38
N GLY A 16 -37.91 -13.10 -33.26
CA GLY A 16 -38.71 -14.26 -32.96
C GLY A 16 -37.92 -15.46 -32.44
N LEU A 17 -38.65 -16.25 -31.64
CA LEU A 17 -38.73 -17.72 -31.68
C LEU A 17 -37.48 -18.49 -32.15
N SER A 18 -36.62 -18.80 -31.19
CA SER A 18 -35.89 -20.08 -31.11
C SER A 18 -35.53 -20.32 -29.65
N PHE A 19 -36.50 -20.81 -28.86
CA PHE A 19 -36.28 -21.19 -27.47
C PHE A 19 -35.58 -22.56 -27.39
N GLY A 20 -34.27 -22.58 -27.69
CA GLY A 20 -33.40 -23.57 -27.05
C GLY A 20 -33.30 -23.18 -25.58
N GLN A 21 -33.53 -24.12 -24.66
CA GLN A 21 -33.33 -23.89 -23.23
C GLN A 21 -31.85 -23.58 -22.98
N VAL A 22 -31.47 -22.31 -23.01
CA VAL A 22 -30.23 -21.86 -22.41
C VAL A 22 -30.47 -21.87 -20.91
N VAL A 23 -30.08 -22.96 -20.26
CA VAL A 23 -29.94 -22.99 -18.80
C VAL A 23 -28.93 -21.89 -18.46
N GLN A 24 -29.43 -20.76 -17.99
CA GLN A 24 -28.60 -19.72 -17.38
C GLN A 24 -28.02 -20.34 -16.11
N ILE A 25 -26.85 -20.98 -16.24
CA ILE A 25 -26.04 -21.34 -15.09
C ILE A 25 -25.50 -20.03 -14.56
N THR A 26 -26.27 -19.37 -13.69
CA THR A 26 -25.77 -18.29 -12.86
C THR A 26 -24.85 -18.95 -11.83
N THR A 27 -23.63 -19.31 -12.22
CA THR A 27 -22.60 -19.58 -11.22
C THR A 27 -22.48 -18.30 -10.41
N PRO A 28 -22.73 -18.30 -9.09
CA PRO A 28 -22.35 -17.15 -8.29
C PRO A 28 -20.86 -16.96 -8.54
N VAL A 29 -20.50 -15.85 -9.18
CA VAL A 29 -19.12 -15.39 -9.16
C VAL A 29 -18.85 -15.24 -7.67
N ASP A 30 -17.96 -16.06 -7.14
CA ASP A 30 -17.42 -15.89 -5.80
C ASP A 30 -16.70 -14.53 -5.80
N VAL A 31 -17.48 -13.49 -5.55
CA VAL A 31 -16.98 -12.19 -5.14
C VAL A 31 -16.63 -12.39 -3.68
N GLY A 32 -15.55 -13.15 -3.44
CA GLY A 32 -15.01 -13.38 -2.10
C GLY A 32 -14.91 -12.06 -1.35
N GLU A 33 -15.01 -12.14 -0.02
CA GLU A 33 -15.09 -10.99 0.87
C GLU A 33 -14.08 -9.90 0.47
N LYS A 34 -14.59 -8.76 0.02
CA LYS A 34 -13.77 -7.59 -0.31
C LYS A 34 -13.45 -6.88 0.99
N GLY A 35 -12.18 -6.89 1.37
CA GLY A 35 -11.67 -6.12 2.50
C GLY A 35 -10.76 -4.99 2.08
N ASN A 36 -10.32 -4.21 3.06
CA ASN A 36 -9.44 -3.07 2.84
C ASN A 36 -7.98 -3.51 2.78
N CYS A 37 -7.23 -2.95 1.83
CA CYS A 37 -5.78 -2.93 1.87
C CYS A 37 -5.30 -1.72 2.69
N THR A 38 -4.39 -1.96 3.64
CA THR A 38 -3.76 -0.89 4.44
C THR A 38 -2.25 -1.03 4.38
N CYS A 39 -1.56 0.09 4.15
CA CYS A 39 -0.11 0.19 4.17
C CYS A 39 0.35 0.87 5.47
N GLY A 40 1.40 0.36 6.08
CA GLY A 40 1.95 0.83 7.35
C GLY A 40 3.46 1.08 7.25
N GLY A 41 3.96 2.12 7.91
CA GLY A 41 5.38 2.38 8.09
C GLY A 41 5.82 2.07 9.52
N PHE A 42 6.79 1.17 9.68
CA PHE A 42 7.32 0.74 10.98
C PHE A 42 8.81 1.09 11.13
N PRO A 43 9.32 1.26 12.37
CA PRO A 43 10.73 1.59 12.61
C PRO A 43 11.70 0.41 12.39
N SER A 44 11.19 -0.77 12.04
CA SER A 44 11.99 -1.98 11.82
C SER A 44 11.29 -2.88 10.80
N SER A 45 12.05 -3.75 10.10
CA SER A 45 11.53 -4.79 9.21
C SER A 45 10.96 -6.00 9.96
N THR A 46 11.13 -6.04 11.29
CA THR A 46 10.55 -7.06 12.18
C THR A 46 9.71 -6.39 13.25
N ILE A 47 8.48 -6.88 13.44
CA ILE A 47 7.55 -6.39 14.46
C ILE A 47 7.03 -7.56 15.29
N ASP A 48 6.71 -7.28 16.54
CA ASP A 48 6.16 -8.23 17.50
C ASP A 48 4.63 -8.07 17.62
N GLY A 49 3.93 -7.74 16.54
CA GLY A 49 2.45 -7.71 16.46
C GLY A 49 1.70 -6.75 17.41
N THR A 50 2.36 -6.16 18.40
CA THR A 50 1.80 -5.25 19.41
C THR A 50 2.07 -3.78 19.09
N VAL A 51 3.04 -3.52 18.23
CA VAL A 51 3.43 -2.18 17.81
C VAL A 51 2.48 -1.67 16.73
N GLU A 52 2.05 -0.42 16.87
CA GLU A 52 1.30 0.29 15.83
C GLU A 52 2.24 0.97 14.83
N PRO A 53 1.83 1.13 13.57
CA PRO A 53 2.65 1.81 12.57
C PRO A 53 2.80 3.31 12.89
N LEU A 54 3.97 3.86 12.61
CA LEU A 54 4.23 5.31 12.68
C LEU A 54 3.37 6.08 11.68
N LEU A 55 3.06 5.46 10.54
CA LEU A 55 2.11 5.96 9.55
C LEU A 55 1.28 4.83 9.01
N SER A 56 -0.03 5.05 8.90
CA SER A 56 -0.96 4.11 8.29
C SER A 56 -1.76 4.83 7.21
N GLN A 57 -1.89 4.22 6.04
CA GLN A 57 -2.71 4.71 4.94
C GLN A 57 -3.51 3.58 4.29
N ALA A 58 -4.79 3.83 4.05
CA ALA A 58 -5.66 2.95 3.28
C ALA A 58 -5.88 3.56 1.89
N PRO A 59 -5.32 3.00 0.80
CA PRO A 59 -5.39 3.60 -0.54
C PRO A 59 -6.78 3.61 -1.19
N GLY A 60 -7.83 3.18 -0.48
CA GLY A 60 -9.21 3.13 -0.99
C GLY A 60 -9.49 2.00 -1.99
N ILE A 61 -8.53 1.10 -2.23
CA ILE A 61 -8.71 -0.09 -3.07
C ILE A 61 -9.18 -1.25 -2.19
N GLY A 62 -10.34 -1.81 -2.55
CA GLY A 62 -10.82 -3.08 -1.98
C GLY A 62 -10.10 -4.27 -2.63
N VAL A 63 -9.58 -5.17 -1.81
CA VAL A 63 -8.91 -6.41 -2.23
C VAL A 63 -9.66 -7.61 -1.66
N LYS A 64 -9.48 -8.79 -2.27
CA LYS A 64 -10.00 -10.03 -1.68
C LYS A 64 -9.23 -10.36 -0.39
N CYS A 65 -9.88 -11.01 0.57
CA CYS A 65 -9.23 -11.51 1.78
C CYS A 65 -8.49 -12.85 1.55
N ASP A 66 -7.80 -13.00 0.43
CA ASP A 66 -7.06 -14.19 0.00
C ASP A 66 -5.64 -13.85 -0.47
N ASP A 67 -4.89 -14.85 -0.93
CA ASP A 67 -3.49 -14.68 -1.36
C ASP A 67 -3.36 -13.81 -2.62
N SER A 68 -4.40 -13.74 -3.45
CA SER A 68 -4.42 -12.82 -4.59
C SER A 68 -4.54 -11.38 -4.11
N GLY A 69 -5.40 -11.11 -3.13
CA GLY A 69 -5.51 -9.79 -2.51
C GLY A 69 -4.25 -9.38 -1.75
N ASP A 70 -3.58 -10.35 -1.13
CA ASP A 70 -2.30 -10.18 -0.43
C ASP A 70 -1.22 -9.64 -1.39
N GLY A 71 -1.02 -10.30 -2.53
CA GLY A 71 -0.05 -9.88 -3.54
C GLY A 71 -0.36 -8.50 -4.15
N ILE A 72 -1.63 -8.19 -4.37
CA ILE A 72 -2.06 -6.87 -4.85
C ILE A 72 -1.76 -5.79 -3.80
N CYS A 73 -2.14 -6.03 -2.55
CA CYS A 73 -1.93 -5.06 -1.47
C CYS A 73 -0.44 -4.82 -1.21
N LYS A 74 0.38 -5.88 -1.18
CA LYS A 74 1.83 -5.79 -1.10
C LYS A 74 2.40 -4.91 -2.21
N SER A 75 2.06 -5.19 -3.46
CA SER A 75 2.57 -4.46 -4.63
C SER A 75 2.20 -2.98 -4.58
N LEU A 76 0.97 -2.67 -4.16
CA LEU A 76 0.51 -1.29 -3.97
C LEU A 76 1.30 -0.57 -2.88
N CYS A 77 1.50 -1.21 -1.72
CA CYS A 77 2.25 -0.59 -0.62
C CYS A 77 3.74 -0.39 -0.98
N VAL A 78 4.34 -1.32 -1.74
CA VAL A 78 5.69 -1.13 -2.29
C VAL A 78 5.72 0.08 -3.23
N ALA A 79 4.78 0.17 -4.17
CA ALA A 79 4.73 1.30 -5.11
C ALA A 79 4.56 2.64 -4.39
N LEU A 80 3.73 2.70 -3.35
CA LEU A 80 3.56 3.91 -2.53
C LEU A 80 4.83 4.24 -1.75
N ALA A 81 5.51 3.25 -1.17
CA ALA A 81 6.77 3.45 -0.45
C ALA A 81 7.87 3.98 -1.39
N THR A 82 8.02 3.39 -2.58
CA THR A 82 8.96 3.85 -3.60
C THR A 82 8.63 5.26 -4.07
N ALA A 83 7.36 5.56 -4.35
CA ALA A 83 6.94 6.90 -4.76
C ALA A 83 7.18 7.95 -3.66
N ALA A 84 7.05 7.55 -2.39
CA ALA A 84 7.30 8.42 -1.26
C ALA A 84 8.80 8.67 -1.02
N GLU A 85 9.74 7.92 -1.58
CA GLU A 85 11.18 8.08 -1.29
C GLU A 85 11.69 9.52 -1.55
N ALA A 86 11.18 10.18 -2.59
CA ALA A 86 11.65 11.50 -3.00
C ALA A 86 11.18 12.68 -2.13
N ARG A 87 10.03 12.58 -1.46
CA ARG A 87 9.46 13.64 -0.61
C ARG A 87 9.00 13.16 0.78
N GLY A 88 9.24 11.89 1.04
CA GLY A 88 8.86 11.16 2.23
C GLY A 88 9.59 11.74 3.44
N PRO A 89 10.92 11.90 3.42
CA PRO A 89 11.67 12.46 4.55
C PRO A 89 11.07 13.76 5.09
N GLU A 90 10.74 14.72 4.23
CA GLU A 90 10.18 16.02 4.63
C GLU A 90 8.78 15.87 5.23
N ILE A 91 7.92 15.08 4.59
CA ILE A 91 6.55 14.82 5.09
C ILE A 91 6.59 14.08 6.43
N LEU A 92 7.50 13.11 6.56
CA LEU A 92 7.69 12.31 7.76
C LEU A 92 8.21 13.16 8.92
N CYS A 93 9.23 14.00 8.69
CA CYS A 93 9.73 14.88 9.74
C CYS A 93 8.68 15.91 10.16
N ALA A 94 7.93 16.49 9.24
CA ALA A 94 6.85 17.43 9.59
C ALA A 94 5.81 16.80 10.54
N ARG A 95 5.58 15.49 10.41
CA ARG A 95 4.68 14.69 11.26
C ARG A 95 5.32 14.25 12.58
N LEU A 96 6.51 13.67 12.53
CA LEU A 96 7.20 13.08 13.69
C LEU A 96 7.83 14.12 14.62
N LYS A 97 8.13 15.31 14.11
CA LYS A 97 8.94 16.37 14.75
C LYS A 97 10.38 15.97 14.94
N ASP A 98 10.64 14.96 15.75
CA ASP A 98 11.99 14.52 16.10
C ASP A 98 12.12 13.01 15.87
N ALA A 99 13.24 12.63 15.25
CA ALA A 99 13.58 11.25 14.97
C ALA A 99 15.09 11.12 14.91
N ASN A 100 15.63 10.04 15.44
CA ASN A 100 17.06 9.77 15.41
C ASN A 100 17.29 8.39 14.81
N GLU A 101 18.02 8.36 13.69
CA GLU A 101 18.38 7.14 12.97
C GLU A 101 17.18 6.23 12.66
N LEU A 102 16.04 6.84 12.27
CA LEU A 102 14.81 6.08 12.02
C LEU A 102 14.89 5.35 10.68
N GLN A 103 14.93 4.02 10.71
CA GLN A 103 14.87 3.21 9.49
C GLN A 103 13.44 2.72 9.22
N LEU A 104 12.73 3.43 8.33
CA LEU A 104 11.35 3.09 8.03
C LEU A 104 11.26 1.84 7.14
N SER A 105 10.39 0.91 7.50
CA SER A 105 10.09 -0.31 6.76
C SER A 105 8.62 -0.37 6.40
N ALA A 106 8.30 -0.73 5.17
CA ALA A 106 6.92 -0.81 4.70
C ALA A 106 6.31 -2.16 5.07
N PHE A 107 5.10 -2.11 5.61
CA PHE A 107 4.25 -3.24 5.91
C PHE A 107 2.90 -3.06 5.23
N TYR A 108 2.18 -4.15 5.09
CA TYR A 108 0.82 -4.15 4.60
C TYR A 108 -0.05 -5.08 5.44
N LYS A 109 -1.35 -4.85 5.42
CA LYS A 109 -2.34 -5.81 5.88
C LYS A 109 -3.55 -5.74 4.98
N ILE A 110 -4.21 -6.89 4.84
CA ILE A 110 -5.51 -7.00 4.17
C ILE A 110 -6.53 -7.44 5.21
N CYS A 111 -7.71 -6.84 5.17
CA CYS A 111 -8.81 -7.21 6.07
C CYS A 111 -8.33 -7.15 7.54
N ASP A 112 -8.68 -8.14 8.36
CA ASP A 112 -8.23 -8.24 9.76
C ASP A 112 -6.98 -9.10 9.95
N ARG A 113 -6.20 -9.33 8.88
CA ARG A 113 -4.96 -10.08 8.98
C ARG A 113 -3.86 -9.27 9.69
N PRO A 114 -2.88 -9.94 10.32
CA PRO A 114 -1.71 -9.28 10.89
C PRO A 114 -0.91 -8.50 9.85
N TRP A 115 -0.16 -7.52 10.32
CA TRP A 115 0.82 -6.79 9.52
C TRP A 115 1.90 -7.71 8.99
N THR A 116 2.20 -7.58 7.70
CA THR A 116 3.21 -8.36 7.00
C THR A 116 4.22 -7.43 6.33
N TYR A 117 5.50 -7.76 6.41
CA TYR A 117 6.57 -6.96 5.80
C TYR A 117 6.42 -6.95 4.27
N ALA A 118 6.43 -5.77 3.67
CA ALA A 118 6.24 -5.61 2.23
C ALA A 118 7.50 -5.94 1.41
N GLY A 119 8.64 -6.17 2.07
CA GLY A 119 9.91 -6.47 1.40
C GLY A 119 10.72 -5.24 1.02
N ILE A 120 10.36 -4.05 1.51
CA ILE A 120 11.09 -2.81 1.26
C ILE A 120 11.26 -1.99 2.54
N SER A 121 12.47 -1.45 2.71
CA SER A 121 12.84 -0.51 3.76
C SER A 121 13.56 0.68 3.13
N ALA A 122 13.52 1.82 3.79
CA ALA A 122 14.26 3.01 3.37
C ALA A 122 15.77 2.69 3.30
N GLN A 123 16.42 3.17 2.25
CA GLN A 123 17.85 2.94 2.01
C GLN A 123 18.74 3.69 3.01
N GLY A 124 18.24 4.80 3.56
CA GLY A 124 18.91 5.60 4.56
C GLY A 124 18.05 5.78 5.81
N ALA A 125 18.71 6.04 6.93
CA ALA A 125 18.05 6.42 8.16
C ALA A 125 17.54 7.86 8.07
N LEU A 126 16.37 8.12 8.65
CA LEU A 126 15.77 9.44 8.75
C LEU A 126 16.11 10.07 10.10
N CYS A 127 16.69 11.27 10.05
CA CYS A 127 16.86 12.11 11.22
C CYS A 127 16.04 13.38 11.06
N CYS A 128 15.27 13.68 12.10
CA CYS A 128 14.41 14.86 12.15
C CYS A 128 14.77 15.69 13.37
N GLU A 129 14.72 17.01 13.21
CA GLU A 129 14.85 17.96 14.30
C GLU A 129 13.89 19.13 14.07
N ASN A 130 13.01 19.38 15.05
CA ASN A 130 11.99 20.43 14.96
C ASN A 130 11.13 20.33 13.67
N GLY A 131 10.89 19.11 13.20
CA GLY A 131 10.10 18.82 12.01
C GLY A 131 10.83 18.95 10.67
N ASN A 132 12.13 19.23 10.68
CA ASN A 132 12.96 19.34 9.48
C ASN A 132 13.88 18.12 9.34
N VAL A 133 14.19 17.74 8.10
CA VAL A 133 15.16 16.69 7.79
C VAL A 133 16.56 17.20 8.11
N LYS A 134 17.37 16.37 8.76
CA LYS A 134 18.81 16.60 8.96
C LYS A 134 19.62 15.37 8.59
N VAL A 135 20.92 15.57 8.41
CA VAL A 135 21.86 14.47 8.21
C VAL A 135 21.97 13.64 9.49
N CYS A 136 21.93 12.32 9.34
CA CYS A 136 22.10 11.41 10.46
C CYS A 136 23.58 11.27 10.85
N PRO A 137 23.90 11.17 12.16
CA PRO A 137 25.29 11.01 12.63
C PRO A 137 26.04 9.84 12.01
N SER A 138 25.35 8.73 11.71
CA SER A 138 25.97 7.54 11.10
C SER A 138 26.54 7.82 9.71
N VAL A 139 25.96 8.77 8.97
CA VAL A 139 26.43 9.16 7.63
C VAL A 139 27.60 10.14 7.74
N GLU A 140 27.56 11.03 8.74
CA GLU A 140 28.59 12.05 9.00
C GLU A 140 29.94 11.41 9.38
N ASN A 141 29.90 10.35 10.18
CA ASN A 141 31.08 9.59 10.60
C ASN A 141 31.72 8.78 9.45
N ALA A 142 30.96 8.38 8.44
CA ALA A 142 31.49 7.65 7.27
C ALA A 142 32.31 8.56 6.35
N THR A 143 31.95 9.85 6.27
CA THR A 143 32.69 10.86 5.48
C THR A 143 33.92 11.42 6.20
N ALA A 144 34.07 11.19 7.51
CA ALA A 144 35.16 11.72 8.33
C ALA A 144 36.34 10.76 8.52
N SER A 145 36.35 9.59 7.87
CA SER A 145 37.51 8.67 7.91
C SER A 145 38.48 8.99 6.77
N PRO A 146 39.67 9.58 7.03
CA PRO A 146 40.69 9.73 6.01
C PRO A 146 41.29 8.36 5.71
N GLU A 147 41.43 8.03 4.42
CA GLU A 147 42.33 7.00 3.93
C GLU A 147 43.69 7.09 4.65
N LYS A 148 43.90 6.23 5.66
CA LYS A 148 45.26 5.87 6.05
C LYS A 148 45.76 4.89 5.02
N LYS A 149 46.37 5.44 3.96
CA LYS A 149 47.42 4.74 3.20
C LYS A 149 48.46 4.24 4.22
N LEU A 150 48.62 2.93 4.34
CA LEU A 150 49.77 2.34 5.02
C LEU A 150 50.56 1.52 4.01
N GLU A 151 51.85 1.86 3.98
CA GLU A 151 52.95 1.31 3.20
C GLU A 151 53.15 -0.21 3.36
#